data_AF-A0A2V2UAU2-F1
#
_entry.id   AF-A0A2V2UAU2-F1
#
_cell.length_a   1.000
_cell.length_b   1.000
_cell.length_c   1.000
_cell.angle_alpha   90.00
_cell.angle_beta   90.00
_cell.angle_gamma   90.00
#
_symmetry.space_group_name_H-M   'P 1'
#
loop_
_entity.id
_entity.type
_entity.pdbx_description
1 polymer ?
#
loop_
_entity_poly.entity_id
_entity_poly.type
_entity_poly.pdbx_seq_one_letter_code
_entity_poly.pdbx_strand_id
1 'polypeptide(L)'
;MWISLLLKLYTVKVYLSSYRYSENNMTKLTFADTLKQYSIDIWQKILSHRFIMELSSDILPLNKFVFYLRQDHYFLEEFSRFLQSAKQKTSDNKMKEWLHSLYLSTINFEMEMQKQLLNSLAASASSPSNTTASYYEFFPCRTTLEYTSYLINTSSTGTFSEIVSVMAPCPWTYLEIAQKLSKIPIRNLQELAAVLFFR
;
A
#
# COMPACT_ATOMS: atom_id res chain seq x y z
N MET A 1 2.85 2.29 20.75
CA MET A 1 2.01 1.62 19.73
C MET A 1 2.66 1.62 18.34
N TRP A 2 3.16 2.74 17.84
CA TRP A 2 3.82 2.88 16.51
C TRP A 2 5.15 2.10 16.34
N ILE A 3 5.90 1.89 17.41
CA ILE A 3 7.11 1.04 17.42
C ILE A 3 6.79 -0.42 17.06
N SER A 4 5.58 -0.91 17.36
CA SER A 4 5.18 -2.28 17.06
C SER A 4 4.98 -2.53 15.57
N LEU A 5 4.52 -1.52 14.81
CA LEU A 5 4.33 -1.61 13.36
C LEU A 5 5.67 -1.47 12.62
N LEU A 6 6.54 -0.56 13.08
CA LEU A 6 7.94 -0.48 12.64
C LEU A 6 8.67 -1.79 12.87
N LEU A 7 8.46 -2.44 14.02
CA LEU A 7 9.00 -3.77 14.29
C LEU A 7 8.44 -4.82 13.32
N LYS A 8 7.15 -4.78 12.95
CA LYS A 8 6.55 -5.75 11.99
C LYS A 8 7.05 -5.56 10.55
N LEU A 9 7.25 -4.33 10.08
CA LEU A 9 7.90 -4.05 8.78
C LEU A 9 9.39 -4.39 8.80
N TYR A 10 10.05 -4.14 9.94
CA TYR A 10 11.39 -4.66 10.20
C TYR A 10 11.39 -6.20 10.21
N THR A 11 10.33 -6.86 10.68
CA THR A 11 10.19 -8.33 10.61
C THR A 11 10.04 -8.79 9.17
N VAL A 12 9.35 -8.09 8.27
CA VAL A 12 9.30 -8.45 6.84
C VAL A 12 10.68 -8.33 6.20
N LYS A 13 11.41 -7.24 6.48
CA LYS A 13 12.80 -7.08 6.03
C LYS A 13 13.72 -8.13 6.66
N VAL A 14 13.58 -8.43 7.95
CA VAL A 14 14.34 -9.45 8.69
C VAL A 14 14.02 -10.82 8.13
N TYR A 15 12.76 -11.15 7.86
CA TYR A 15 12.30 -12.43 7.33
C TYR A 15 12.77 -12.66 5.88
N LEU A 16 12.73 -11.61 5.04
CA LEU A 16 13.30 -11.64 3.69
C LEU A 16 14.84 -11.64 3.73
N SER A 17 15.46 -11.01 4.74
CA SER A 17 16.91 -11.00 4.93
C SER A 17 17.46 -12.22 5.69
N SER A 18 16.61 -13.01 6.36
CA SER A 18 16.99 -14.22 7.10
C SER A 18 17.22 -15.41 6.19
N TYR A 19 16.97 -15.26 4.88
CA TYR A 19 17.48 -16.13 3.82
C TYR A 19 18.93 -15.78 3.41
N ARG A 20 19.72 -15.16 4.30
CA ARG A 20 21.16 -14.94 4.10
C ARG A 20 21.94 -16.24 4.28
N TYR A 21 22.34 -16.81 3.16
CA TYR A 21 23.39 -17.81 3.05
C TYR A 21 24.78 -17.15 3.21
N SER A 22 25.71 -17.88 3.82
CA SER A 22 27.06 -17.44 4.20
C SER A 22 28.01 -17.25 3.00
N GLU A 23 28.85 -16.20 3.13
CA GLU A 23 30.18 -15.93 2.56
C GLU A 23 30.42 -16.01 1.03
N ASN A 24 30.45 -14.84 0.36
CA ASN A 24 31.67 -14.23 -0.23
C ASN A 24 31.34 -13.00 -1.10
N ASN A 25 32.26 -12.02 -1.11
CA ASN A 25 32.16 -10.65 -1.65
C ASN A 25 31.84 -10.50 -3.15
N MET A 26 30.58 -10.68 -3.52
CA MET A 26 29.83 -9.92 -4.51
C MET A 26 28.41 -9.83 -3.96
N THR A 27 27.77 -8.67 -3.94
CA THR A 27 26.37 -8.53 -3.49
C THR A 27 25.48 -9.43 -4.34
N LYS A 28 25.25 -10.67 -3.88
CA LYS A 28 24.46 -11.66 -4.58
C LYS A 28 23.01 -11.20 -4.50
N LEU A 29 22.52 -10.62 -5.60
CA LEU A 29 21.14 -10.20 -5.74
C LEU A 29 20.22 -11.37 -5.35
N THR A 30 19.27 -11.11 -4.46
CA THR A 30 18.22 -12.10 -4.19
C THR A 30 17.32 -12.21 -5.42
N PHE A 31 16.52 -13.29 -5.50
CA PHE A 31 15.53 -13.41 -6.57
C PHE A 31 14.55 -12.22 -6.57
N ALA A 32 14.16 -11.73 -5.38
CA ALA A 32 13.31 -10.55 -5.24
C ALA A 32 14.01 -9.28 -5.76
N ASP A 33 15.31 -9.11 -5.51
CA ASP A 33 16.08 -7.99 -6.07
C ASP A 33 16.12 -8.07 -7.59
N THR A 34 16.34 -9.24 -8.16
CA THR A 34 16.33 -9.46 -9.61
C THR A 34 14.97 -9.10 -10.22
N LEU A 35 13.86 -9.54 -9.62
CA LEU A 35 12.51 -9.17 -10.07
C LEU A 35 12.29 -7.66 -10.03
N LYS A 36 12.75 -6.99 -8.97
CA LYS A 36 12.68 -5.53 -8.89
C LYS A 36 13.51 -4.86 -9.98
N GLN A 37 14.72 -5.35 -10.26
CA GLN A 37 15.58 -4.78 -11.31
C GLN A 37 14.90 -4.80 -12.68
N TYR A 38 14.14 -5.86 -13.00
CA TYR A 38 13.34 -5.90 -14.25
C TYR A 38 12.25 -4.82 -14.34
N SER A 39 11.83 -4.26 -13.20
CA SER A 39 10.79 -3.23 -13.11
C SER A 39 11.32 -1.88 -12.61
N ILE A 40 12.64 -1.68 -12.62
CA ILE A 40 13.27 -0.52 -11.95
C ILE A 40 12.81 0.81 -12.55
N ASP A 41 12.62 0.86 -13.88
CA ASP A 41 12.15 2.06 -14.58
C ASP A 41 10.73 2.45 -14.13
N ILE A 42 9.87 1.46 -13.85
CA ILE A 42 8.52 1.68 -13.33
C ILE A 42 8.60 2.24 -11.90
N TRP A 43 9.45 1.65 -11.06
CA TRP A 43 9.67 2.13 -9.69
C TRP A 43 10.15 3.58 -9.67
N GLN A 44 11.14 3.92 -10.50
CA GLN A 44 11.65 5.28 -10.61
C GLN A 44 10.55 6.26 -11.03
N LYS A 45 9.73 5.89 -12.02
CA LYS A 45 8.57 6.69 -12.47
C LYS A 45 7.55 6.90 -11.36
N ILE A 46 7.27 5.88 -10.55
CA ILE A 46 6.36 6.01 -9.39
C ILE A 46 6.95 7.00 -8.38
N LEU A 47 8.22 6.83 -8.02
CA LEU A 47 8.89 7.70 -7.04
C LEU A 47 8.96 9.17 -7.49
N SER A 48 9.05 9.43 -8.80
CA SER A 48 9.02 10.78 -9.38
C SER A 48 7.64 11.22 -9.85
N HIS A 49 6.57 10.46 -9.57
CA HIS A 49 5.25 10.75 -10.10
C HIS A 49 4.72 12.08 -9.55
N ARG A 50 4.03 12.85 -10.40
CA ARG A 50 3.50 14.18 -10.07
C ARG A 50 2.63 14.17 -8.81
N PHE A 51 1.82 13.12 -8.61
CA PHE A 51 1.00 12.97 -7.41
C PHE A 51 1.86 12.98 -6.12
N ILE A 52 2.96 12.21 -6.10
CA ILE A 52 3.87 12.13 -4.94
C ILE A 52 4.59 13.47 -4.73
N MET A 53 5.02 14.12 -5.80
CA MET A 53 5.68 15.42 -5.72
C MET A 53 4.73 16.52 -5.20
N GLU A 54 3.51 16.61 -5.76
CA GLU A 54 2.48 17.56 -5.32
C GLU A 54 2.08 17.33 -3.85
N LEU A 55 1.92 16.06 -3.46
CA LEU A 55 1.64 15.68 -2.08
C LEU A 55 2.77 16.09 -1.12
N SER A 56 4.03 15.80 -1.48
CA SER A 56 5.19 16.15 -0.65
C SER A 56 5.41 17.65 -0.49
N SER A 57 4.89 18.43 -1.43
CA SER A 57 5.03 19.88 -1.47
C SER A 57 3.80 20.62 -0.92
N ASP A 58 2.79 19.89 -0.40
CA ASP A 58 1.56 20.46 0.15
C ASP A 58 0.76 21.30 -0.86
N ILE A 59 0.81 20.90 -2.15
CA ILE A 59 0.10 21.59 -3.26
C ILE A 59 -0.85 20.67 -4.01
N LEU A 60 -1.05 19.42 -3.53
CA LEU A 60 -1.95 18.47 -4.16
C LEU A 60 -3.40 18.97 -4.04
N PRO A 61 -4.13 19.15 -5.16
CA PRO A 61 -5.53 19.55 -5.08
C PRO A 61 -6.35 18.53 -4.28
N LEU A 62 -7.17 19.02 -3.34
CA LEU A 62 -7.94 18.18 -2.43
C LEU A 62 -8.82 17.15 -3.17
N ASN A 63 -9.41 17.53 -4.30
CA ASN A 63 -10.21 16.62 -5.12
C ASN A 63 -9.41 15.43 -5.67
N LYS A 64 -8.13 15.62 -6.01
CA LYS A 64 -7.24 14.52 -6.43
C LYS A 64 -6.92 13.59 -5.26
N PHE A 65 -6.72 14.16 -4.07
CA PHE A 65 -6.46 13.39 -2.85
C PHE A 65 -7.69 12.56 -2.45
N VAL A 66 -8.88 13.16 -2.44
CA VAL A 66 -10.14 12.45 -2.19
C VAL A 66 -10.38 11.36 -3.23
N PHE A 67 -10.12 11.64 -4.51
CA PHE A 67 -10.21 10.62 -5.57
C PHE A 67 -9.27 9.43 -5.28
N TYR A 68 -8.00 9.69 -4.98
CA TYR A 68 -7.03 8.64 -4.61
C TYR A 68 -7.51 7.83 -3.41
N LEU A 69 -7.93 8.48 -2.32
CA LEU A 69 -8.38 7.80 -1.09
C LEU A 69 -9.57 6.88 -1.34
N ARG A 70 -10.53 7.27 -2.18
CA ARG A 70 -11.67 6.40 -2.49
C ARG A 70 -11.23 5.20 -3.33
N GLN A 71 -10.33 5.39 -4.29
CA GLN A 71 -9.78 4.29 -5.09
C GLN A 71 -8.99 3.30 -4.21
N ASP A 72 -8.19 3.83 -3.29
CA ASP A 72 -7.43 3.01 -2.35
C ASP A 72 -8.34 2.28 -1.34
N HIS A 73 -9.45 2.90 -0.91
CA HIS A 73 -10.44 2.22 -0.07
C HIS A 73 -10.99 0.95 -0.73
N TYR A 74 -11.40 1.06 -2.00
CA TYR A 74 -11.85 -0.09 -2.77
C TYR A 74 -10.73 -1.11 -2.99
N PHE A 75 -9.50 -0.65 -3.26
CA PHE A 75 -8.34 -1.52 -3.31
C PHE A 75 -8.20 -2.33 -2.01
N LEU A 76 -8.33 -1.71 -0.84
CA LEU A 76 -8.17 -2.38 0.45
C LEU A 76 -9.27 -3.40 0.75
N GLU A 77 -10.50 -3.17 0.27
CA GLU A 77 -11.58 -4.17 0.34
C GLU A 77 -11.21 -5.44 -0.44
N GLU A 78 -10.73 -5.29 -1.69
CA GLU A 78 -10.28 -6.41 -2.51
C GLU A 78 -8.99 -7.04 -1.97
N PHE A 79 -8.06 -6.21 -1.48
CA PHE A 79 -6.82 -6.68 -0.85
C PHE A 79 -7.11 -7.51 0.40
N SER A 80 -8.14 -7.14 1.17
CA SER A 80 -8.59 -7.92 2.33
C SER A 80 -9.14 -9.29 1.93
N ARG A 81 -9.82 -9.40 0.79
CA ARG A 81 -10.22 -10.70 0.20
C ARG A 81 -9.00 -11.50 -0.27
N PHE A 82 -8.07 -10.84 -0.95
CA PHE A 82 -6.80 -11.41 -1.39
C PHE A 82 -6.00 -12.02 -0.24
N LEU A 83 -5.83 -11.29 0.88
CA LEU A 83 -5.07 -11.75 2.05
C LEU A 83 -5.69 -13.00 2.70
N GLN A 84 -7.02 -13.05 2.76
CA GLN A 84 -7.72 -14.23 3.27
C GLN A 84 -7.51 -15.45 2.37
N SER A 85 -7.58 -15.27 1.04
CA SER A 85 -7.27 -16.32 0.07
C SER A 85 -5.82 -16.80 0.18
N ALA A 86 -4.88 -15.86 0.25
CA ALA A 86 -3.45 -16.13 0.43
C ALA A 86 -3.18 -16.97 1.69
N LYS A 87 -3.88 -16.69 2.80
CA LYS A 87 -3.76 -17.44 4.06
C LYS A 87 -4.10 -18.93 3.88
N GLN A 88 -5.07 -19.25 3.03
CA GLN A 88 -5.48 -20.64 2.76
C GLN A 88 -4.50 -21.37 1.84
N LYS A 89 -3.64 -20.65 1.11
CA LYS A 89 -2.70 -21.21 0.12
C LYS A 89 -1.34 -21.62 0.71
N THR A 90 -1.12 -21.41 2.00
CA THR A 90 0.12 -21.81 2.68
C THR A 90 -0.17 -22.81 3.81
N SER A 91 0.75 -23.76 4.03
CA SER A 91 0.74 -24.67 5.18
C SER A 91 1.58 -24.16 6.36
N ASP A 92 2.39 -23.12 6.17
CA ASP A 92 3.24 -22.54 7.22
C ASP A 92 2.41 -21.67 8.18
N ASN A 93 2.36 -22.08 9.45
CA ASN A 93 1.61 -21.38 10.49
C ASN A 93 2.11 -19.95 10.73
N LYS A 94 3.43 -19.69 10.65
CA LYS A 94 3.96 -18.33 10.82
C LYS A 94 3.48 -17.42 9.70
N MET A 95 3.42 -17.94 8.47
CA MET A 95 2.89 -17.20 7.33
C MET A 95 1.38 -16.96 7.46
N LYS A 96 0.62 -17.94 7.96
CA LYS A 96 -0.81 -17.76 8.24
C LYS A 96 -1.06 -16.67 9.27
N GLU A 97 -0.31 -16.67 10.36
CA GLU A 97 -0.39 -15.65 11.42
C GLU A 97 -0.02 -14.26 10.89
N TRP A 98 1.05 -14.17 10.09
CA TRP A 98 1.48 -12.92 9.49
C TRP A 98 0.42 -12.35 8.53
N LEU A 99 -0.12 -13.17 7.61
CA LEU A 99 -1.19 -12.78 6.69
C LEU A 99 -2.46 -12.38 7.45
N HIS A 100 -2.79 -13.09 8.53
CA HIS A 100 -3.94 -12.74 9.35
C HIS A 100 -3.75 -11.41 10.09
N SER A 101 -2.56 -11.18 10.66
CA SER A 101 -2.24 -9.90 11.28
C SER A 101 -2.29 -8.76 10.27
N LEU A 102 -1.85 -8.98 9.03
CA LEU A 102 -1.90 -7.97 7.97
C LEU A 102 -3.35 -7.67 7.58
N TYR A 103 -4.19 -8.70 7.44
CA TYR A 103 -5.62 -8.55 7.21
C TYR A 103 -6.30 -7.73 8.31
N LEU A 104 -6.09 -8.09 9.58
CA LEU A 104 -6.65 -7.35 10.72
C LEU A 104 -6.16 -5.90 10.76
N SER A 105 -4.89 -5.66 10.44
CA SER A 105 -4.33 -4.30 10.34
C SER A 105 -5.05 -3.48 9.27
N THR A 106 -5.32 -4.10 8.13
CA THR A 106 -6.00 -3.47 6.99
C THR A 106 -7.43 -3.06 7.37
N ILE A 107 -8.24 -4.01 7.86
CA ILE A 107 -9.66 -3.77 8.08
C ILE A 107 -9.95 -2.90 9.31
N ASN A 108 -9.19 -3.07 10.40
CA ASN A 108 -9.51 -2.44 11.69
C ASN A 108 -8.83 -1.08 11.86
N PHE A 109 -7.77 -0.79 11.09
CA PHE A 109 -7.01 0.44 11.22
C PHE A 109 -6.97 1.21 9.91
N GLU A 110 -6.43 0.63 8.83
CA GLU A 110 -6.22 1.34 7.56
C GLU A 110 -7.54 1.84 6.97
N MET A 111 -8.49 0.93 6.77
CA MET A 111 -9.80 1.24 6.18
C MET A 111 -10.65 2.13 7.08
N GLU A 112 -10.60 1.93 8.40
CA GLU A 112 -11.36 2.74 9.35
C GLU A 112 -10.84 4.19 9.40
N MET A 113 -9.52 4.36 9.38
CA MET A 113 -8.89 5.68 9.29
C MET A 113 -9.26 6.39 7.98
N GLN A 114 -9.26 5.68 6.83
CA GLN A 114 -9.71 6.27 5.56
C GLN A 114 -11.16 6.73 5.61
N LYS A 115 -12.06 5.94 6.22
CA LYS A 115 -13.47 6.33 6.40
C LYS A 115 -13.60 7.60 7.23
N GLN A 116 -12.90 7.68 8.35
CA GLN A 116 -12.91 8.86 9.21
C GLN A 116 -12.40 10.11 8.49
N LEU A 117 -11.31 9.98 7.73
CA LEU A 117 -10.74 11.07 6.94
C LEU A 117 -11.68 11.51 5.80
N LEU A 118 -12.28 10.57 5.08
CA LEU A 118 -13.26 10.88 4.04
C LEU A 118 -14.46 11.61 4.63
N ASN A 119 -14.97 11.19 5.78
CA ASN A 119 -16.09 11.84 6.47
C ASN A 119 -15.74 13.26 6.95
N SER A 120 -14.54 13.47 7.50
CA SER A 120 -14.12 14.80 7.96
C SER A 120 -13.95 15.80 6.81
N LEU A 121 -13.41 15.33 5.67
CA LEU A 121 -13.30 16.13 4.45
C LEU A 121 -14.68 16.45 3.86
N ALA A 122 -15.62 15.51 3.89
CA ALA A 122 -17.00 15.75 3.44
C ALA A 122 -17.70 16.83 4.28
N ALA A 123 -17.57 16.74 5.61
CA ALA A 123 -18.16 17.71 6.54
C ALA A 123 -17.56 19.12 6.40
N SER A 124 -16.28 19.20 6.02
CA SER A 124 -15.58 20.48 5.79
C SER A 124 -15.96 21.10 4.43
N ALA A 125 -16.33 20.29 3.45
CA ALA A 125 -16.69 20.74 2.10
C ALA A 125 -18.15 21.21 1.96
N SER A 126 -19.03 20.87 2.91
CA SER A 126 -20.42 21.34 2.98
C SER A 126 -20.52 22.83 3.35
N SER A 127 -20.05 23.69 2.45
CA SER A 127 -20.48 25.10 2.33
C SER A 127 -21.67 25.18 1.36
N PRO A 128 -22.62 26.14 1.48
CA PRO A 128 -23.97 26.03 0.88
C PRO A 128 -24.06 26.14 -0.65
N SER A 129 -22.94 26.19 -1.37
CA SER A 129 -22.93 26.39 -2.82
C SER A 129 -22.02 25.37 -3.50
N ASN A 130 -22.62 24.64 -4.44
CA ASN A 130 -22.01 23.79 -5.47
C ASN A 130 -22.05 22.28 -5.20
N THR A 131 -23.15 21.72 -5.70
CA THR A 131 -23.21 20.42 -6.39
C THR A 131 -23.03 19.19 -5.51
N THR A 132 -24.17 18.75 -4.98
CA THR A 132 -24.50 17.44 -4.42
C THR A 132 -24.34 16.28 -5.44
N ALA A 133 -23.25 16.26 -6.22
CA ALA A 133 -22.73 14.98 -6.71
C ALA A 133 -22.18 14.30 -5.46
N SER A 134 -22.97 13.36 -4.95
CA SER A 134 -22.78 12.71 -3.66
C SER A 134 -21.31 12.44 -3.40
N TYR A 135 -20.78 12.95 -2.28
CA TYR A 135 -19.46 12.53 -1.80
C TYR A 135 -19.39 11.00 -1.62
N TYR A 136 -20.52 10.30 -1.69
CA TYR A 136 -20.66 8.86 -1.60
C TYR A 136 -20.76 8.13 -2.95
N GLU A 137 -20.94 8.83 -4.08
CA GLU A 137 -20.93 8.14 -5.38
C GLU A 137 -19.49 7.88 -5.80
N PHE A 138 -19.13 6.59 -5.82
CA PHE A 138 -17.80 6.13 -6.10
C PHE A 138 -17.86 4.91 -7.02
N PHE A 139 -17.09 4.98 -8.10
CA PHE A 139 -16.84 3.85 -8.98
C PHE A 139 -15.32 3.63 -9.07
N PRO A 140 -14.85 2.39 -8.92
CA PRO A 140 -13.43 2.10 -9.11
C PRO A 140 -13.06 2.38 -10.57
N CYS A 141 -11.93 3.05 -10.78
CA CYS A 141 -11.46 3.32 -12.12
C CYS A 141 -10.90 2.03 -12.76
N ARG A 142 -10.69 2.06 -14.08
CA ARG A 142 -10.17 0.91 -14.83
C ARG A 142 -8.87 0.36 -14.24
N THR A 143 -7.94 1.23 -13.85
CA THR A 143 -6.66 0.84 -13.25
C THR A 143 -6.85 0.09 -11.93
N THR A 144 -7.73 0.58 -11.06
CA THR A 144 -8.04 -0.06 -9.77
C THR A 144 -8.67 -1.43 -10.01
N LEU A 145 -9.66 -1.51 -10.90
CA LEU A 145 -10.33 -2.77 -11.26
C LEU A 145 -9.35 -3.79 -11.84
N GLU A 146 -8.49 -3.40 -12.77
CA GLU A 146 -7.52 -4.30 -13.39
C GLU A 146 -6.53 -4.83 -12.34
N TYR A 147 -6.05 -3.97 -11.45
CA TYR A 147 -5.11 -4.38 -10.43
C TYR A 147 -5.76 -5.33 -9.41
N THR A 148 -6.93 -4.99 -8.87
CA THR A 148 -7.61 -5.85 -7.89
C THR A 148 -8.05 -7.17 -8.53
N SER A 149 -8.54 -7.16 -9.78
CA SER A 149 -8.88 -8.39 -10.52
C SER A 149 -7.67 -9.29 -10.69
N TYR A 150 -6.50 -8.71 -11.01
CA TYR A 150 -5.26 -9.47 -11.14
C TYR A 150 -4.84 -10.13 -9.81
N LEU A 151 -4.93 -9.39 -8.69
CA LEU A 151 -4.65 -9.94 -7.36
C LEU A 151 -5.60 -11.09 -7.01
N ILE A 152 -6.91 -10.88 -7.15
CA ILE A 152 -7.92 -11.88 -6.83
C ILE A 152 -7.76 -13.14 -7.70
N ASN A 153 -7.55 -12.96 -9.01
CA ASN A 153 -7.32 -14.07 -9.93
C ASN A 153 -6.07 -14.88 -9.55
N THR A 154 -4.96 -14.19 -9.26
CA THR A 154 -3.71 -14.85 -8.83
C THR A 154 -3.88 -15.58 -7.51
N SER A 155 -4.60 -15.00 -6.54
CA SER A 155 -4.87 -15.66 -5.26
C SER A 155 -5.75 -16.91 -5.39
N SER A 156 -6.64 -16.93 -6.38
CA SER A 156 -7.54 -18.06 -6.62
C SER A 156 -6.83 -19.21 -7.32
N THR A 157 -6.08 -18.91 -8.38
CA THR A 157 -5.55 -19.90 -9.33
C THR A 157 -4.08 -20.22 -9.13
N GLY A 158 -3.30 -19.29 -8.56
CA GLY A 158 -1.86 -19.40 -8.43
C GLY A 158 -1.37 -20.19 -7.21
N THR A 159 -0.06 -20.39 -7.22
CA THR A 159 0.77 -20.90 -6.12
C THR A 159 1.02 -19.82 -5.07
N PHE A 160 1.44 -20.22 -3.88
CA PHE A 160 1.79 -19.26 -2.83
C PHE A 160 2.94 -18.32 -3.23
N SER A 161 3.92 -18.81 -3.98
CA SER A 161 5.04 -17.98 -4.47
C SER A 161 4.58 -16.91 -5.45
N GLU A 162 3.63 -17.21 -6.33
CA GLU A 162 3.02 -16.22 -7.24
C GLU A 162 2.22 -15.19 -6.45
N ILE A 163 1.44 -15.63 -5.45
CA ILE A 163 0.69 -14.74 -4.55
C ILE A 163 1.62 -13.76 -3.83
N VAL A 164 2.72 -14.24 -3.26
CA VAL A 164 3.71 -13.38 -2.60
C VAL A 164 4.35 -12.42 -3.62
N SER A 165 4.62 -12.90 -4.83
CA SER A 165 5.24 -12.08 -5.90
C SER A 165 4.33 -10.93 -6.35
N VAL A 166 3.02 -11.15 -6.49
CA VAL A 166 2.08 -10.08 -6.88
C VAL A 166 1.73 -9.13 -5.72
N MET A 167 1.85 -9.60 -4.48
CA MET A 167 1.64 -8.79 -3.28
C MET A 167 2.83 -7.87 -2.99
N ALA A 168 4.06 -8.36 -3.14
CA ALA A 168 5.29 -7.69 -2.71
C ALA A 168 5.49 -6.26 -3.25
N PRO A 169 5.16 -5.93 -4.52
CA PRO A 169 5.31 -4.59 -5.06
C PRO A 169 4.64 -3.51 -4.24
N CYS A 170 3.46 -3.78 -3.67
CA CYS A 170 2.67 -2.75 -3.01
C CYS A 170 3.35 -2.22 -1.73
N PRO A 171 3.57 -3.02 -0.66
CA PRO A 171 4.23 -2.51 0.54
C PRO A 171 5.66 -2.04 0.27
N TRP A 172 6.38 -2.65 -0.68
CA TRP A 172 7.74 -2.22 -1.03
C TRP A 172 7.74 -0.83 -1.66
N THR A 173 6.83 -0.56 -2.61
CA THR A 173 6.72 0.75 -3.24
C THR A 173 6.38 1.83 -2.21
N TYR A 174 5.43 1.59 -1.32
CA TYR A 174 5.05 2.56 -0.27
C TYR A 174 6.20 2.81 0.71
N LEU A 175 6.97 1.79 1.09
CA LEU A 175 8.17 1.95 1.91
C LEU A 175 9.18 2.88 1.24
N GLU A 176 9.42 2.74 -0.07
CA GLU A 176 10.38 3.58 -0.78
C GLU A 176 9.89 5.01 -1.00
N ILE A 177 8.58 5.20 -1.22
CA ILE A 177 7.97 6.52 -1.22
C ILE A 177 8.17 7.18 0.16
N ALA A 178 7.88 6.47 1.26
CA ALA A 178 8.05 6.98 2.62
C ALA A 178 9.52 7.35 2.91
N GLN A 179 10.47 6.50 2.51
CA GLN A 179 11.91 6.78 2.65
C GLN A 179 12.39 7.96 1.81
N LYS A 180 11.77 8.20 0.65
CA LYS A 180 12.06 9.37 -0.18
C LYS A 180 11.53 10.64 0.48
N LEU A 181 10.29 10.60 0.95
CA LEU A 181 9.63 11.77 1.53
C LEU A 181 10.19 12.15 2.91
N SER A 182 10.69 11.20 3.70
CA SER A 182 11.34 11.50 4.99
C SER A 182 12.62 12.32 4.89
N LYS A 183 13.22 12.43 3.70
CA LYS A 183 14.41 13.25 3.44
C LYS A 183 14.08 14.70 3.09
N ILE A 184 12.79 15.02 2.93
CA ILE A 184 12.30 16.35 2.58
C ILE A 184 11.75 17.01 3.86
N PRO A 185 12.05 18.28 4.15
CA PRO A 185 11.42 18.99 5.26
C PRO A 185 9.93 19.21 4.97
N ILE A 186 9.09 18.36 5.54
CA ILE A 186 7.64 18.35 5.34
C ILE A 186 7.00 19.42 6.23
N ARG A 187 6.20 20.32 5.63
CA ARG A 187 5.50 21.39 6.36
C ARG A 187 4.23 20.92 7.06
N ASN A 188 3.57 19.86 6.58
CA ASN A 188 2.29 19.40 7.11
C ASN A 188 2.24 17.86 7.23
N LEU A 189 2.34 17.36 8.47
CA LEU A 189 2.48 15.92 8.78
C LEU A 189 1.19 15.11 8.62
N GLN A 190 0.02 15.75 8.73
CA GLN A 190 -1.27 15.03 8.76
C GLN A 190 -1.66 14.45 7.39
N GLU A 191 -1.53 15.21 6.32
CA GLU A 191 -1.88 14.75 4.96
C GLU A 191 -0.86 13.74 4.40
N LEU A 192 0.41 13.94 4.75
CA LEU A 192 1.48 13.02 4.38
C LEU A 192 1.39 11.69 5.14
N ALA A 193 1.00 11.73 6.41
CA ALA A 193 0.75 10.53 7.19
C ALA A 193 -0.40 9.71 6.61
N ALA A 194 -1.39 10.40 6.04
CA ALA A 194 -2.48 9.83 5.29
C ALA A 194 -2.10 9.36 3.86
N VAL A 195 -0.82 9.25 3.50
CA VAL A 195 -0.41 8.54 2.27
C VAL A 195 0.77 7.61 2.55
N LEU A 196 1.64 7.98 3.48
CA LEU A 196 2.88 7.27 3.76
C LEU A 196 2.80 6.26 4.90
N PHE A 197 1.91 6.46 5.88
CA PHE A 197 1.81 5.58 7.04
C PHE A 197 0.61 4.63 6.98
N PHE A 198 -0.02 4.52 5.80
CA PHE A 198 -1.09 3.57 5.54
C PHE A 198 -0.60 2.12 5.30
N ARG A 199 0.72 1.84 5.09
CA ARG A 199 1.26 0.46 4.97
C ARG A 199 2.60 0.23 5.65
#